data_AF-A0A3D1RNV1-F1
#
_entry.id   AF-A0A3D1RNV1-F1
#
_cell.length_a   1.000
_cell.length_b   1.000
_cell.length_c   1.000
_cell.angle_alpha   90.00
_cell.angle_beta   90.00
_cell.angle_gamma   90.00
#
_symmetry.space_group_name_H-M   'P 1'
#
loop_
_entity.id
_entity.type
_entity.pdbx_description
1 polymer ?
#
loop_
_entity_poly.entity_id
_entity_poly.type
_entity_poly.pdbx_seq_one_letter_code
_entity_poly.pdbx_strand_id
1 'polypeptide(L)'
;MEKMRMVFKKRKYYYLFFFIVGYLLMIPESGVPNWMYWVPLKASSFLLALTAGNAIYYGWVERGNPIIVMWRIIKWILASIVLIILMKFIQIIIQSTFNIDIGPMFGFYDG
;
A
#
# COMPACT_ATOMS: atom_id res chain seq x y z
N MET A 1 3.48 -19.08 15.56
CA MET A 1 2.68 -17.84 15.49
C MET A 1 3.12 -16.75 16.47
N GLU A 2 3.67 -17.10 17.63
CA GLU A 2 4.08 -16.14 18.67
C GLU A 2 5.10 -15.08 18.21
N LYS A 3 6.10 -15.48 17.41
CA LYS A 3 7.07 -14.55 16.82
C LYS A 3 6.40 -13.48 15.93
N MET A 4 5.43 -13.86 15.10
CA MET A 4 4.70 -12.91 14.25
C MET A 4 3.86 -11.94 15.09
N ARG A 5 3.22 -12.42 16.15
CA ARG A 5 2.44 -11.59 17.06
C ARG A 5 3.32 -10.53 17.74
N MET A 6 4.51 -10.92 18.20
CA MET A 6 5.48 -10.01 18.80
C MET A 6 5.98 -8.94 17.81
N VAL A 7 6.24 -9.34 16.57
CA VAL A 7 6.63 -8.42 15.48
C VAL A 7 5.53 -7.38 15.23
N PHE A 8 4.28 -7.82 15.06
CA PHE A 8 3.16 -6.89 14.88
C PHE A 8 2.96 -5.97 16.08
N LYS A 9 3.08 -6.48 17.31
CA LYS A 9 2.91 -5.68 18.54
C LYS A 9 3.91 -4.51 18.62
N LYS A 10 5.15 -4.73 18.16
CA LYS A 10 6.20 -3.68 18.12
C LYS A 10 6.01 -2.68 16.99
N ARG A 11 5.42 -3.11 15.86
CA ARG A 11 5.36 -2.32 14.61
C ARG A 11 4.02 -1.68 14.31
N LYS A 12 2.95 -2.09 15.01
CA LYS A 12 1.56 -1.69 14.73
C LYS A 12 1.36 -0.18 14.58
N TYR A 13 2.05 0.64 15.38
CA TYR A 13 1.91 2.10 15.31
C TYR A 13 2.54 2.69 14.04
N TYR A 14 3.66 2.14 13.58
CA TYR A 14 4.29 2.53 12.32
C TYR A 14 3.44 2.10 11.13
N TYR A 15 2.90 0.88 11.17
CA TYR A 15 1.97 0.41 10.13
C TYR A 15 0.70 1.27 10.09
N LEU A 16 0.11 1.58 11.24
CA LEU A 16 -1.09 2.42 11.31
C LEU A 16 -0.81 3.84 10.80
N PHE A 17 0.29 4.45 11.23
CA PHE A 17 0.67 5.80 10.79
C PHE A 17 0.85 5.87 9.28
N PHE A 18 1.67 4.98 8.71
CA PHE A 18 1.91 4.98 7.27
C PHE A 18 0.71 4.50 6.46
N PHE A 19 -0.17 3.67 7.03
CA PHE A 19 -1.47 3.38 6.42
C PHE A 19 -2.33 4.64 6.30
N ILE A 20 -2.43 5.44 7.36
CA ILE A 20 -3.19 6.71 7.36
C ILE A 20 -2.57 7.70 6.37
N VAL A 21 -1.24 7.85 6.36
CA VAL A 21 -0.55 8.72 5.39
C VAL A 21 -0.84 8.27 3.96
N GLY A 22 -0.69 6.97 3.66
CA GLY A 22 -1.01 6.43 2.34
C GLY A 22 -2.47 6.65 1.95
N TYR A 23 -3.39 6.54 2.91
CA TYR A 23 -4.81 6.80 2.69
C TYR A 23 -5.09 8.27 2.38
N LEU A 24 -4.49 9.19 3.13
CA LEU A 24 -4.63 10.63 2.88
C LEU A 24 -4.04 11.04 1.52
N LEU A 25 -2.92 10.44 1.10
CA LEU A 25 -2.31 10.67 -0.20
C LEU A 25 -3.18 10.20 -1.37
N MET A 26 -4.12 9.29 -1.13
CA MET A 26 -5.04 8.75 -2.14
C MET A 26 -6.33 9.58 -2.28
N ILE A 27 -6.64 10.46 -1.32
CA ILE A 27 -7.84 11.32 -1.36
C ILE A 27 -7.87 12.23 -2.61
N PRO A 28 -6.75 12.87 -3.04
CA PRO A 28 -6.73 13.67 -4.25
C PRO A 28 -7.06 12.87 -5.52
N GLU A 29 -6.71 11.58 -5.56
CA GLU A 29 -7.04 10.72 -6.70
C GLU A 29 -8.52 10.28 -6.67
N SER A 30 -9.08 10.02 -5.49
CA SER A 30 -10.45 9.53 -5.36
C SER A 30 -11.52 10.64 -5.33
N GLY A 31 -11.12 11.90 -5.17
CA GLY A 31 -11.98 13.09 -5.10
C GLY A 31 -12.91 13.15 -3.87
N VAL A 32 -13.17 12.02 -3.21
CA VAL A 32 -14.06 11.88 -2.06
C VAL A 32 -13.50 10.78 -1.14
N PRO A 33 -13.56 10.94 0.19
CA PRO A 33 -13.34 9.83 1.13
C PRO A 33 -14.51 8.85 1.06
N ASN A 34 -14.57 8.05 -0.01
CA ASN A 34 -15.64 7.08 -0.24
C ASN A 34 -15.20 5.66 0.18
N TRP A 35 -16.06 5.03 0.96
CA TRP A 35 -15.91 3.70 1.55
C TRP A 35 -16.17 2.56 0.57
N MET A 36 -16.69 2.83 -0.63
CA MET A 36 -16.84 1.82 -1.68
C MET A 36 -15.53 1.50 -2.42
N TYR A 37 -14.58 2.43 -2.50
CA TYR A 37 -13.32 2.21 -3.22
C TYR A 37 -12.25 1.46 -2.41
N TRP A 38 -12.68 0.64 -1.44
CA TRP A 38 -11.81 0.06 -0.42
C TRP A 38 -10.73 -0.89 -0.96
N VAL A 39 -10.91 -1.52 -2.12
CA VAL A 39 -10.02 -2.62 -2.53
C VAL A 39 -8.80 -2.14 -3.35
N PRO A 40 -8.94 -1.33 -4.42
CA PRO A 40 -7.77 -0.88 -5.18
C PRO A 40 -7.00 0.24 -4.48
N LEU A 41 -7.70 1.20 -3.86
CA LEU A 41 -7.07 2.40 -3.28
C LEU A 41 -6.44 2.19 -1.90
N LYS A 42 -6.89 1.19 -1.12
CA LYS A 42 -6.21 0.86 0.14
C LYS A 42 -5.05 -0.10 -0.05
N ALA A 43 -4.94 -0.78 -1.20
CA ALA A 43 -3.80 -1.64 -1.48
C ALA A 43 -2.50 -0.83 -1.49
N SER A 44 -2.49 0.34 -2.13
CA SER A 44 -1.37 1.30 -2.10
C SER A 44 -1.09 1.83 -0.69
N SER A 45 -2.14 2.09 0.11
CA SER A 45 -2.00 2.51 1.51
C SER A 45 -1.39 1.41 2.39
N PHE A 46 -1.80 0.15 2.17
CA PHE A 46 -1.22 -1.03 2.82
C PHE A 46 0.24 -1.26 2.39
N LEU A 47 0.54 -1.03 1.12
CA LEU A 47 1.91 -1.08 0.62
C LEU A 47 2.77 -0.02 1.30
N LEU A 48 2.30 1.22 1.41
CA LEU A 48 3.01 2.28 2.13
C LEU A 48 3.22 1.89 3.60
N ALA A 49 2.19 1.37 4.25
CA ALA A 49 2.27 0.87 5.63
C ALA A 49 3.34 -0.21 5.82
N LEU A 50 3.39 -1.19 4.91
CA LEU A 50 4.34 -2.30 4.98
C LEU A 50 5.75 -1.88 4.62
N THR A 51 5.91 -0.99 3.64
CA THR A 51 7.23 -0.54 3.16
C THR A 51 7.84 0.49 4.10
N ALA A 52 7.22 1.67 4.20
CA ALA A 52 7.71 2.78 5.00
C ALA A 52 7.63 2.46 6.50
N GLY A 53 6.58 1.76 6.95
CA GLY A 53 6.46 1.35 8.36
C GLY A 53 7.55 0.36 8.78
N ASN A 54 7.95 -0.59 7.93
CA ASN A 54 9.10 -1.45 8.22
C ASN A 54 10.43 -0.67 8.10
N ALA A 55 10.56 0.20 7.09
CA ALA A 55 11.76 1.00 6.86
C ALA A 55 12.12 1.85 8.09
N ILE A 56 11.15 2.61 8.60
CA ILE A 56 11.34 3.47 9.78
C ILE A 56 11.62 2.63 11.03
N TYR A 57 10.88 1.54 11.25
CA TYR A 57 11.10 0.70 12.43
C TYR A 57 12.53 0.12 12.44
N TYR A 58 13.02 -0.40 11.31
CA TYR A 58 14.37 -0.98 11.25
C TYR A 58 15.50 0.06 11.22
N GLY A 59 15.29 1.19 10.54
CA GLY A 59 16.30 2.26 10.44
C GLY A 59 16.41 3.09 11.71
N TRP A 60 15.29 3.50 12.29
CA TRP A 60 15.25 4.43 13.42
C TRP A 60 15.27 3.74 14.79
N VAL A 61 14.50 2.66 14.96
CA VAL A 61 14.32 2.01 16.27
C VAL A 61 15.36 0.93 16.52
N GLU A 62 15.51 -0.01 15.58
CA GLU A 62 16.49 -1.09 15.74
C GLU A 62 17.92 -0.66 15.40
N ARG A 63 18.13 0.58 14.92
CA ARG A 63 19.43 1.13 14.48
C ARG A 63 20.25 0.11 13.70
N GLY A 64 19.58 -0.61 12.80
CA GLY A 64 20.21 -1.68 12.03
C GLY A 64 21.34 -1.13 11.16
N ASN A 65 22.28 -2.00 10.79
CA ASN A 65 23.34 -1.64 9.84
C ASN A 65 22.69 -0.98 8.59
N PRO A 66 23.11 0.24 8.19
CA PRO A 66 22.49 1.00 7.11
C PRO A 66 22.32 0.23 5.80
N ILE A 67 23.29 -0.63 5.47
CA ILE A 67 23.29 -1.45 4.25
C ILE A 67 22.15 -2.49 4.29
N ILE A 68 21.93 -3.12 5.45
CA ILE A 68 20.87 -4.12 5.65
C ILE A 68 19.49 -3.45 5.60
N VAL A 69 19.37 -2.26 6.19
CA VAL A 69 18.13 -1.48 6.17
C VAL A 69 17.81 -1.06 4.73
N MET A 70 18.79 -0.54 3.99
CA MET A 70 18.64 -0.14 2.59
C MET A 70 18.21 -1.30 1.70
N TRP A 71 18.83 -2.48 1.84
CA TRP A 71 18.42 -3.68 1.11
C TRP A 71 16.97 -4.10 1.40
N ARG A 72 16.53 -3.99 2.66
CA ARG A 72 15.13 -4.29 3.03
C ARG A 72 14.16 -3.29 2.40
N ILE A 73 14.50 -2.00 2.41
CA ILE A 73 13.68 -0.95 1.78
C ILE A 73 13.54 -1.23 0.29
N ILE A 74 14.65 -1.52 -0.41
CA ILE A 74 14.63 -1.84 -1.84
C ILE A 74 13.76 -3.07 -2.11
N LYS A 75 13.88 -4.14 -1.32
CA LYS A 75 13.04 -5.33 -1.44
C LYS A 75 11.55 -5.00 -1.31
N TRP A 76 11.19 -4.12 -0.37
CA TRP A 76 9.82 -3.69 -0.14
C TRP A 76 9.29 -2.78 -1.26
N ILE A 77 10.12 -1.88 -1.81
CA ILE A 77 9.79 -1.07 -2.99
C ILE A 77 9.51 -1.98 -4.19
N LEU A 78 10.39 -2.95 -4.46
CA LEU A 78 10.20 -3.91 -5.56
C LEU A 78 8.91 -4.73 -5.38
N ALA A 79 8.64 -5.22 -4.18
CA ALA A 79 7.40 -5.93 -3.88
C ALA A 79 6.15 -5.06 -4.11
N SER A 80 6.25 -3.75 -3.83
CA SER A 80 5.17 -2.80 -4.06
C SER A 80 4.91 -2.55 -5.53
N ILE A 81 5.97 -2.42 -6.34
CA ILE A 81 5.86 -2.29 -7.80
C ILE A 81 5.14 -3.51 -8.39
N VAL A 82 5.52 -4.72 -7.98
CA VAL A 82 4.86 -5.96 -8.42
C VAL A 82 3.38 -5.97 -8.04
N LEU A 83 3.04 -5.58 -6.81
CA LEU A 83 1.64 -5.53 -6.36
C LEU A 83 0.82 -4.48 -7.11
N ILE A 84 1.39 -3.31 -7.42
CA ILE A 84 0.70 -2.28 -8.22
C ILE A 84 0.39 -2.80 -9.63
N ILE A 85 1.36 -3.46 -10.27
CA ILE A 85 1.17 -4.06 -11.60
C ILE A 85 0.06 -5.11 -11.56
N LEU A 86 0.07 -6.00 -10.56
CA LEU A 86 -0.98 -7.02 -10.37
C LEU A 86 -2.36 -6.39 -10.18
N MET A 87 -2.46 -5.34 -9.35
CA MET A 87 -3.74 -4.66 -9.11
C MET A 87 -4.27 -3.98 -10.38
N LYS A 88 -3.41 -3.34 -11.18
CA LYS A 88 -3.80 -2.78 -12.47
C LYS A 88 -4.26 -3.86 -13.45
N PHE A 89 -3.58 -5.00 -13.48
CA PHE A 89 -3.99 -6.13 -14.32
C PHE A 89 -5.36 -6.69 -13.92
N ILE A 90 -5.60 -6.85 -12.61
CA ILE A 90 -6.91 -7.27 -12.07
C ILE A 90 -7.99 -6.25 -12.44
N GLN A 91 -7.71 -4.95 -12.31
CA GLN A 91 -8.63 -3.89 -12.71
C GLN A 91 -9.02 -4.00 -14.19
N ILE A 92 -8.05 -4.20 -15.08
CA ILE A 92 -8.28 -4.37 -16.53
C ILE A 92 -9.17 -5.60 -16.80
N ILE A 93 -8.90 -6.74 -16.15
CA ILE A 93 -9.70 -7.95 -16.33
C ILE A 93 -11.15 -7.74 -15.90
N ILE A 94 -11.35 -7.09 -14.74
CA ILE A 94 -12.71 -6.90 -14.23
C ILE A 94 -13.48 -5.90 -15.11
N GLN A 95 -12.83 -4.83 -15.56
CA GLN A 95 -13.41 -3.90 -16.51
C GLN A 95 -13.79 -4.61 -17.83
N SER A 96 -12.89 -5.42 -18.40
CA SER A 96 -13.16 -6.08 -19.68
C SER A 96 -14.20 -7.21 -19.59
N THR A 97 -14.31 -7.87 -18.44
CA THR A 97 -15.20 -9.04 -18.27
C THR A 97 -16.58 -8.66 -17.75
N PHE A 98 -16.65 -7.69 -16.84
CA PHE A 98 -17.89 -7.31 -16.15
C PHE A 98 -18.41 -5.93 -16.53
N ASN A 99 -17.66 -5.15 -17.31
CA ASN A 99 -17.96 -3.76 -17.64
C ASN A 99 -18.15 -2.87 -16.38
N ILE A 100 -17.51 -3.27 -15.28
CA ILE A 100 -17.52 -2.54 -14.01
C ILE A 100 -16.21 -1.77 -13.90
N ASP A 101 -16.32 -0.44 -13.84
CA ASP A 101 -15.17 0.40 -13.52
C ASP A 101 -14.92 0.43 -12.02
N ILE A 102 -13.77 -0.10 -11.61
CA ILE A 102 -13.30 -0.11 -10.22
C ILE A 102 -12.09 0.80 -10.02
N GLY A 103 -11.73 1.59 -11.03
CA GLY A 103 -10.62 2.52 -10.98
C GLY A 103 -10.92 3.76 -10.14
N PRO A 104 -9.92 4.31 -9.43
CA PRO A 104 -9.99 5.68 -8.91
C PRO A 104 -9.61 6.73 -9.96
N MET A 105 -9.07 6.31 -11.10
CA MET A 105 -8.64 7.21 -12.16
C MET A 105 -9.78 7.39 -13.16
N PHE A 106 -10.38 8.58 -13.11
CA PHE A 106 -11.27 9.21 -14.08
C PHE A 106 -12.74 8.78 -14.09
N GLY A 107 -13.59 9.73 -13.70
CA GLY A 107 -14.94 9.83 -14.25
C GLY A 107 -14.90 10.11 -15.75
N PHE A 108 -15.95 9.64 -16.42
CA PHE A 108 -16.25 9.77 -17.85
C PHE A 108 -15.31 8.99 -18.78
N TYR A 109 -15.72 7.75 -19.08
CA TYR A 109 -15.62 7.23 -20.44
C TYR A 109 -16.99 7.47 -21.09
N ASP A 110 -17.16 8.65 -21.69
CA ASP A 110 -18.18 8.87 -22.72
C ASP A 110 -17.52 8.48 -24.06
N GLY A 111 -17.92 7.34 -24.62
CA GLY A 111 -17.50 6.87 -25.96
C GLY A 111 -17.02 5.44 -26.01
#